data_AF-A0A2J7TBU2-F1
#
_entry.id   AF-A0A2J7TBU2-F1
#
_cell.length_a   1.000
_cell.length_b   1.000
_cell.length_c   1.000
_cell.angle_alpha   90.00
_cell.angle_beta   90.00
_cell.angle_gamma   90.00
#
_symmetry.space_group_name_H-M   'P 1'
#
loop_
_entity.id
_entity.type
_entity.pdbx_description
1 polymer ?
#
loop_
_entity_poly.entity_id
_entity_poly.type
_entity_poly.pdbx_seq_one_letter_code
_entity_poly.pdbx_strand_id
1 'polypeptide(L)'
;MTSQPIGEGGHLWSIIVSENDVEPYKLRDLSRSPESWFWALMLRPIDRRFANHLRLWSRHFKRSFGDFISTSHLVISRGGSTSQTGVPANLLLTSEDYQARLGLQGLEIGDYPHDHLRALTPKGAFSRLFAGRIVLIPRHMNEVLYIEEPIAFVSTFNALYTEDSRVMDRSAIAAMKGIARYLTSDVARYLYALFGKTRILDSARLEKSDLESVPFPFTNLADVELQRLEAMDQNAITAFFAQKVGLDAAFVQAVTEYKLFRRGYEDAQVPAFALGPPDAEIVGHYQSMLFSRLADHFGAATNFECRVQQPSTSEHFALMSIQIGQSDATGAALIAEPLFDAIKANMGFNPHARIVFDAAASRVSVAKPWTRVAWTVEQAFADARGISEEVLRSGAAA
;
A
#
# COMPACT_ATOMS: atom_id res chain seq x y z
N MET A 1 -25.60 -3.13 -23.84
CA MET A 1 -26.16 -3.08 -22.47
C MET A 1 -25.15 -3.74 -21.55
N THR A 2 -24.31 -2.96 -20.88
CA THR A 2 -23.31 -3.48 -19.94
C THR A 2 -23.90 -3.37 -18.54
N SER A 3 -24.34 -4.50 -17.97
CA SER A 3 -24.68 -4.59 -16.55
C SER A 3 -23.43 -4.25 -15.75
N GLN A 4 -23.51 -3.28 -14.86
CA GLN A 4 -22.50 -3.12 -13.81
C GLN A 4 -22.57 -4.40 -12.94
N PRO A 5 -21.47 -5.11 -12.71
CA PRO A 5 -21.39 -6.12 -11.67
C PRO A 5 -21.97 -5.65 -10.35
N ILE A 6 -22.50 -6.59 -9.60
CA ILE A 6 -23.12 -6.33 -8.31
C ILE A 6 -22.34 -7.23 -7.36
N GLY A 7 -21.79 -6.66 -6.29
CA GLY A 7 -21.12 -7.45 -5.26
C GLY A 7 -22.08 -8.42 -4.58
N GLU A 8 -21.57 -9.43 -3.88
CA GLU A 8 -22.39 -10.45 -3.20
C GLU A 8 -23.42 -9.86 -2.22
N GLY A 9 -23.18 -8.66 -1.68
CA GLY A 9 -24.11 -7.94 -0.81
C GLY A 9 -25.19 -7.11 -1.54
N GLY A 10 -25.32 -7.19 -2.86
CA GLY A 10 -26.24 -6.35 -3.62
C GLY A 10 -25.78 -4.89 -3.79
N HIS A 11 -24.57 -4.56 -3.33
CA HIS A 11 -23.97 -3.25 -3.52
C HIS A 11 -23.42 -3.13 -4.94
N LEU A 12 -23.80 -2.05 -5.63
CA LEU A 12 -23.19 -1.66 -6.89
C LEU A 12 -21.69 -1.41 -6.63
N TRP A 13 -20.83 -2.21 -7.25
CA TRP A 13 -19.44 -1.83 -7.38
C TRP A 13 -19.39 -0.51 -8.19
N SER A 14 -18.68 0.51 -7.71
CA SER A 14 -18.42 1.70 -8.52
C SER A 14 -16.92 1.93 -8.56
N ILE A 15 -16.36 1.90 -9.76
CA ILE A 15 -15.02 2.44 -9.99
C ILE A 15 -15.25 3.94 -10.16
N ILE A 16 -15.02 4.72 -9.09
CA ILE A 16 -14.98 6.17 -9.20
C ILE A 16 -13.67 6.50 -9.92
N VAL A 17 -13.77 6.91 -11.18
CA VAL A 17 -12.63 7.32 -12.01
C VAL A 17 -12.76 8.81 -12.30
N SER A 18 -11.74 9.60 -11.99
CA SER A 18 -11.62 10.95 -12.52
C SER A 18 -11.03 10.91 -13.92
N GLU A 19 -11.40 11.83 -14.81
CA GLU A 19 -10.65 12.07 -16.06
C GLU A 19 -9.16 12.34 -15.75
N ASN A 20 -8.88 12.97 -14.60
CA ASN A 20 -7.52 13.21 -14.11
C ASN A 20 -6.79 11.93 -13.70
N ASP A 21 -7.47 10.79 -13.52
CA ASP A 21 -6.86 9.50 -13.17
C ASP A 21 -6.57 8.64 -14.41
N VAL A 22 -7.14 9.00 -15.56
CA VAL A 22 -6.99 8.27 -16.81
C VAL A 22 -5.60 8.52 -17.39
N GLU A 23 -4.81 7.45 -17.55
CA GLU A 23 -3.53 7.51 -18.26
C GLU A 23 -3.61 6.79 -19.60
N PRO A 24 -3.13 7.42 -20.69
CA PRO A 24 -3.09 6.78 -21.98
C PRO A 24 -2.00 5.71 -22.01
N TYR A 25 -2.41 4.48 -22.32
CA TYR A 25 -1.50 3.36 -22.52
C TYR A 25 -1.45 2.93 -23.98
N LYS A 26 -0.25 2.66 -24.48
CA LYS A 26 -0.11 2.00 -25.79
C LYS A 26 -0.52 0.55 -25.64
N LEU A 27 -1.40 0.05 -26.50
CA LEU A 27 -1.86 -1.34 -26.50
C LEU A 27 -0.71 -2.35 -26.48
N ARG A 28 0.38 -2.05 -27.20
CA ARG A 28 1.59 -2.88 -27.23
C ARG A 28 2.25 -3.04 -25.85
N ASP A 29 2.12 -2.07 -24.95
CA ASP A 29 2.74 -2.10 -23.63
C ASP A 29 1.85 -2.89 -22.64
N LEU A 30 0.52 -2.85 -22.86
CA LEU A 30 -0.46 -3.69 -22.15
C LEU A 30 -0.38 -5.16 -22.57
N SER A 31 -0.11 -5.45 -23.85
CA SER A 31 -0.04 -6.82 -24.36
C SER A 31 1.27 -7.55 -24.05
N ARG A 32 2.30 -6.86 -23.53
CA ARG A 32 3.61 -7.44 -23.19
C ARG A 32 3.55 -8.47 -22.06
N SER A 33 2.64 -8.30 -21.11
CA SER A 33 2.50 -9.24 -20.00
C SER A 33 1.09 -9.19 -19.41
N PRO A 34 0.57 -10.29 -18.86
CA PRO A 34 -0.68 -10.27 -18.07
C PRO A 34 -0.61 -9.29 -16.90
N GLU A 35 0.60 -9.04 -16.37
CA GLU A 35 0.84 -8.08 -15.29
C GLU A 35 0.59 -6.64 -15.75
N SER A 36 0.93 -6.30 -16.99
CA SER A 36 0.75 -4.94 -17.51
C SER A 36 -0.69 -4.46 -17.39
N TRP A 37 -1.66 -5.35 -17.58
CA TRP A 37 -3.09 -5.05 -17.40
C TRP A 37 -3.47 -4.81 -15.95
N PHE A 38 -3.01 -5.67 -15.04
CA PHE A 38 -3.24 -5.46 -13.61
C PHE A 38 -2.72 -4.09 -13.16
N TRP A 39 -1.51 -3.74 -13.57
CA TRP A 39 -0.88 -2.48 -13.16
C TRP A 39 -1.63 -1.28 -13.73
N ALA A 40 -2.05 -1.36 -14.99
CA ALA A 40 -2.77 -0.26 -15.64
C ALA A 40 -4.20 -0.06 -15.09
N LEU A 41 -4.87 -1.14 -14.67
CA LEU A 41 -6.27 -1.10 -14.22
C LEU A 41 -6.42 -0.97 -12.71
N MET A 42 -5.57 -1.63 -11.92
CA MET A 42 -5.74 -1.74 -10.47
C MET A 42 -4.93 -0.71 -9.69
N LEU A 43 -3.80 -0.26 -10.23
CA LEU A 43 -2.92 0.68 -9.53
C LEU A 43 -3.16 2.11 -10.00
N ARG A 44 -3.25 3.02 -9.04
CA ARG A 44 -3.41 4.45 -9.29
C ARG A 44 -2.07 5.10 -9.67
N PRO A 45 -2.03 6.31 -10.25
CA PRO A 45 -0.80 6.91 -10.80
C PRO A 45 0.42 6.87 -9.86
N ILE A 46 0.24 7.30 -8.61
CA ILE A 46 1.32 7.32 -7.61
C ILE A 46 1.79 5.91 -7.24
N ASP A 47 0.85 4.97 -7.08
CA ASP A 47 1.12 3.57 -6.78
C ASP A 47 1.90 2.90 -7.93
N ARG A 48 1.52 3.19 -9.18
CA ARG A 48 2.25 2.74 -10.38
C ARG A 48 3.67 3.28 -10.41
N ARG A 49 3.88 4.54 -10.05
CA ARG A 49 5.24 5.13 -9.97
C ARG A 49 6.09 4.37 -8.96
N PHE A 50 5.59 4.15 -7.75
CA PHE A 50 6.32 3.41 -6.72
C PHE A 50 6.54 1.94 -7.10
N ALA A 51 5.52 1.25 -7.61
CA ALA A 51 5.63 -0.13 -8.06
C ALA A 51 6.68 -0.25 -9.19
N ASN A 52 6.72 0.70 -10.13
CA ASN A 52 7.72 0.71 -11.21
C ASN A 52 9.14 0.92 -10.68
N HIS A 53 9.33 1.92 -9.80
CA HIS A 53 10.62 2.17 -9.15
C HIS A 53 11.11 0.93 -8.41
N LEU A 54 10.27 0.38 -7.53
CA LEU A 54 10.56 -0.79 -6.71
C LEU A 54 10.84 -2.03 -7.56
N ARG A 55 10.11 -2.25 -8.65
CA ARG A 55 10.38 -3.36 -9.58
C ARG A 55 11.73 -3.23 -10.26
N LEU A 56 12.07 -2.03 -10.75
CA LEU A 56 13.37 -1.77 -11.36
C LEU A 56 14.49 -1.95 -10.35
N TRP A 57 14.31 -1.44 -9.14
CA TRP A 57 15.22 -1.61 -8.02
C TRP A 57 15.42 -3.09 -7.67
N SER A 58 14.35 -3.84 -7.41
CA SER A 58 14.41 -5.26 -7.08
C SER A 58 15.07 -6.08 -8.18
N ARG A 59 14.81 -5.78 -9.45
CA ARG A 59 15.46 -6.45 -10.58
C ARG A 59 16.94 -6.12 -10.70
N HIS A 60 17.31 -4.85 -10.51
CA HIS A 60 18.70 -4.41 -10.62
C HIS A 60 19.57 -5.02 -9.52
N PHE A 61 19.07 -5.02 -8.28
CA PHE A 61 19.80 -5.51 -7.12
C PHE A 61 19.56 -6.99 -6.78
N LYS A 62 18.63 -7.67 -7.48
CA LYS A 62 18.13 -9.02 -7.16
C LYS A 62 17.62 -9.11 -5.72
N ARG A 63 16.65 -8.24 -5.40
CA ARG A 63 16.13 -8.00 -4.05
C ARG A 63 14.62 -8.15 -3.97
N SER A 64 14.12 -9.26 -4.50
CA SER A 64 12.79 -9.74 -4.16
C SER A 64 12.83 -10.63 -2.91
N PHE A 65 11.67 -10.86 -2.29
CA PHE A 65 11.57 -11.82 -1.19
C PHE A 65 11.92 -13.24 -1.67
N GLY A 66 11.57 -13.60 -2.91
CA GLY A 66 12.01 -14.85 -3.53
C GLY A 66 13.52 -14.97 -3.66
N ASP A 67 14.21 -13.89 -4.07
CA ASP A 67 15.67 -13.85 -4.13
C ASP A 67 16.29 -14.05 -2.73
N PHE A 68 15.71 -13.41 -1.71
CA PHE A 68 16.14 -13.58 -0.32
C PHE A 68 15.96 -15.00 0.18
N ILE A 69 14.79 -15.61 -0.06
CA ILE A 69 14.49 -17.00 0.31
C ILE A 69 15.53 -17.94 -0.31
N SER A 70 15.78 -17.78 -1.61
CA SER A 70 16.75 -18.60 -2.34
C SER A 70 18.18 -18.43 -1.80
N THR A 71 18.62 -17.18 -1.59
CA THR A 71 19.97 -16.87 -1.09
C THR A 71 20.18 -17.34 0.36
N SER A 72 19.11 -17.38 1.15
CA SER A 72 19.14 -17.82 2.55
C SER A 72 18.94 -19.33 2.73
N HIS A 73 18.79 -20.08 1.64
CA HIS A 73 18.44 -21.51 1.67
C HIS A 73 17.16 -21.80 2.49
N LEU A 74 16.23 -20.86 2.48
CA LEU A 74 14.93 -21.00 3.11
C LEU A 74 13.93 -21.65 2.15
N VAL A 75 12.89 -22.23 2.71
CA VAL A 75 11.78 -22.82 1.96
C VAL A 75 10.48 -22.21 2.46
N ILE A 76 9.64 -21.78 1.51
CA ILE A 76 8.25 -21.42 1.78
C ILE A 76 7.32 -22.54 1.29
N SER A 77 6.54 -23.10 2.21
CA SER A 77 5.57 -24.16 1.93
C SER A 77 4.24 -23.90 2.63
N ARG A 78 3.16 -24.34 2.01
CA ARG A 78 1.83 -24.35 2.63
C ARG A 78 1.68 -25.53 3.60
N GLY A 79 0.77 -25.37 4.55
CA GLY A 79 0.27 -26.48 5.36
C GLY A 79 -0.53 -27.51 4.53
N GLY A 80 -1.06 -28.53 5.19
CA GLY A 80 -1.74 -29.64 4.52
C GLY A 80 -2.90 -30.22 5.31
N SER A 81 -3.66 -31.09 4.66
CA SER A 81 -4.73 -31.86 5.31
C SER A 81 -4.18 -33.05 6.10
N THR A 82 -5.01 -33.69 6.93
CA THR A 82 -4.65 -34.92 7.65
C THR A 82 -4.15 -36.03 6.73
N SER A 83 -4.74 -36.21 5.55
CA SER A 83 -4.31 -37.25 4.61
C SER A 83 -2.90 -37.01 4.06
N GLN A 84 -2.57 -35.75 3.78
CA GLN A 84 -1.28 -35.30 3.25
C GLN A 84 -0.19 -35.33 4.32
N THR A 85 -0.49 -34.81 5.50
CA THR A 85 0.49 -34.58 6.58
C THR A 85 0.67 -35.79 7.50
N GLY A 86 -0.36 -36.65 7.61
CA GLY A 86 -0.42 -37.68 8.64
C GLY A 86 -0.75 -37.15 10.05
N VAL A 87 -1.01 -35.84 10.19
CA VAL A 87 -1.33 -35.21 11.48
C VAL A 87 -2.85 -35.18 11.69
N PRO A 88 -3.36 -35.64 12.85
CA PRO A 88 -4.79 -35.57 13.20
C PRO A 88 -5.37 -34.16 13.08
N ALA A 89 -6.63 -34.07 12.63
CA ALA A 89 -7.28 -32.77 12.36
C ALA A 89 -7.35 -31.85 13.58
N ASN A 90 -7.53 -32.41 14.79
CA ASN A 90 -7.54 -31.65 16.03
C ASN A 90 -6.18 -31.00 16.37
N LEU A 91 -5.08 -31.44 15.75
CA LEU A 91 -3.76 -30.84 15.89
C LEU A 91 -3.44 -29.85 14.77
N LEU A 92 -4.24 -29.77 13.72
CA LEU A 92 -4.00 -28.82 12.63
C LEU A 92 -4.64 -27.47 12.99
N LEU A 93 -3.81 -26.44 13.10
CA LEU A 93 -4.27 -25.05 13.25
C LEU A 93 -4.97 -24.57 11.98
N THR A 94 -6.06 -23.84 12.19
CA THR A 94 -6.91 -23.22 11.16
C THR A 94 -6.93 -21.71 11.31
N SER A 95 -7.42 -21.00 10.29
CA SER A 95 -7.53 -19.53 10.36
C SER A 95 -8.45 -19.04 11.47
N GLU A 96 -9.36 -19.89 11.97
CA GLU A 96 -10.38 -19.54 12.97
C GLU A 96 -9.87 -19.71 14.41
N ASP A 97 -9.03 -20.71 14.66
CA ASP A 97 -8.65 -21.12 16.03
C ASP A 97 -7.19 -20.81 16.39
N TYR A 98 -6.31 -20.51 15.41
CA TYR A 98 -4.87 -20.42 15.68
C TYR A 98 -4.50 -19.38 16.74
N GLN A 99 -5.16 -18.21 16.76
CA GLN A 99 -4.85 -17.17 17.74
C GLN A 99 -5.19 -17.62 19.16
N ALA A 100 -6.35 -18.25 19.35
CA ALA A 100 -6.78 -18.74 20.66
C ALA A 100 -5.85 -19.86 21.14
N ARG A 101 -5.59 -20.86 20.28
CA ARG A 101 -4.79 -22.05 20.64
C ARG A 101 -3.33 -21.73 20.91
N LEU A 102 -2.79 -20.72 20.22
CA LEU A 102 -1.43 -20.22 20.46
C LEU A 102 -1.36 -19.16 21.56
N GLY A 103 -2.47 -18.82 22.22
CA GLY A 103 -2.50 -17.86 23.33
C GLY A 103 -2.28 -16.40 22.92
N LEU A 104 -2.50 -16.05 21.65
CA LEU A 104 -2.19 -14.75 21.07
C LEU A 104 -3.28 -13.69 21.31
N GLN A 105 -4.43 -14.06 21.88
CA GLN A 105 -5.54 -13.14 22.15
C GLN A 105 -5.36 -12.33 23.45
N GLY A 106 -4.13 -12.21 23.96
CA GLY A 106 -3.81 -11.42 25.17
C GLY A 106 -4.27 -12.03 26.49
N LEU A 107 -4.88 -13.23 26.45
CA LEU A 107 -5.26 -14.00 27.64
C LEU A 107 -4.16 -14.97 28.08
N GLU A 108 -3.09 -15.15 27.29
CA GLU A 108 -1.93 -16.04 27.54
C GLU A 108 -2.27 -17.53 27.82
N ILE A 109 -3.53 -17.94 27.67
CA ILE A 109 -3.96 -19.35 27.78
C ILE A 109 -3.82 -19.99 26.39
N GLY A 110 -2.58 -20.25 25.95
CA GLY A 110 -2.31 -21.12 24.82
C GLY A 110 -2.38 -22.58 25.26
N ASP A 111 -3.21 -23.41 24.61
CA ASP A 111 -3.37 -24.83 24.95
C ASP A 111 -2.85 -25.79 23.87
N TYR A 112 -2.17 -25.26 22.85
CA TYR A 112 -1.74 -26.09 21.74
C TYR A 112 -0.82 -27.23 22.23
N PRO A 113 -1.14 -28.50 21.97
CA PRO A 113 -0.44 -29.63 22.56
C PRO A 113 0.86 -29.94 21.80
N HIS A 114 1.86 -29.07 21.96
CA HIS A 114 3.17 -29.17 21.30
C HIS A 114 3.84 -30.53 21.53
N ASP A 115 3.74 -31.08 22.75
CA ASP A 115 4.31 -32.40 23.08
C ASP A 115 3.67 -33.55 22.31
N HIS A 116 2.35 -33.48 22.08
CA HIS A 116 1.68 -34.48 21.26
C HIS A 116 2.16 -34.42 19.82
N LEU A 117 2.38 -33.22 19.28
CA LEU A 117 2.90 -33.08 17.92
C LEU A 117 4.37 -33.54 17.82
N ARG A 118 5.21 -33.27 18.83
CA ARG A 118 6.60 -33.78 18.89
C ARG A 118 6.67 -35.30 18.89
N ALA A 119 5.71 -35.96 19.54
CA ALA A 119 5.63 -37.42 19.57
C ALA A 119 5.16 -38.02 18.23
N LEU A 120 4.58 -37.23 17.35
CA LEU A 120 4.17 -37.66 16.02
C LEU A 120 5.32 -37.58 15.01
N THR A 121 5.23 -38.36 13.94
CA THR A 121 6.12 -38.27 12.79
C THR A 121 5.31 -37.84 11.56
N PRO A 122 5.19 -36.52 11.28
CA PRO A 122 4.52 -36.05 10.08
C PRO A 122 5.18 -36.60 8.80
N LYS A 123 4.39 -36.77 7.74
CA LYS A 123 4.85 -37.40 6.49
C LYS A 123 5.80 -36.49 5.70
N GLY A 124 6.89 -37.06 5.19
CA GLY A 124 7.77 -36.40 4.23
C GLY A 124 8.27 -35.02 4.70
N ALA A 125 8.16 -34.02 3.82
CA ALA A 125 8.61 -32.65 4.10
C ALA A 125 7.85 -31.97 5.25
N PHE A 126 6.65 -32.44 5.62
CA PHE A 126 5.89 -31.88 6.73
C PHE A 126 6.56 -32.08 8.09
N SER A 127 7.42 -33.10 8.22
CA SER A 127 8.20 -33.33 9.45
C SER A 127 9.10 -32.14 9.79
N ARG A 128 9.72 -31.53 8.78
CA ARG A 128 10.57 -30.34 8.94
C ARG A 128 9.73 -29.07 9.06
N LEU A 129 8.69 -28.94 8.24
CA LEU A 129 7.78 -27.79 8.26
C LEU A 129 7.12 -27.58 9.63
N PHE A 130 6.79 -28.66 10.33
CA PHE A 130 6.08 -28.64 11.62
C PHE A 130 7.01 -28.74 12.83
N ALA A 131 8.33 -28.74 12.64
CA ALA A 131 9.31 -28.89 13.70
C ALA A 131 9.52 -27.63 14.57
N GLY A 132 8.88 -26.50 14.21
CA GLY A 132 9.10 -25.21 14.86
C GLY A 132 10.27 -24.43 14.26
N ARG A 133 10.59 -23.28 14.86
CA ARG A 133 11.53 -22.26 14.33
C ARG A 133 11.16 -21.79 12.92
N ILE A 134 9.88 -21.51 12.74
CA ILE A 134 9.30 -21.10 11.46
C ILE A 134 8.76 -19.68 11.55
N VAL A 135 8.66 -19.00 10.41
CA VAL A 135 7.79 -17.83 10.28
C VAL A 135 6.48 -18.30 9.70
N LEU A 136 5.42 -18.30 10.50
CA LEU A 136 4.05 -18.63 10.11
C LEU A 136 3.40 -17.41 9.45
N ILE A 137 2.94 -17.59 8.22
CA ILE A 137 2.38 -16.55 7.35
C ILE A 137 0.94 -16.94 6.99
N PRO A 138 -0.08 -16.42 7.71
CA PRO A 138 -1.47 -16.62 7.33
C PRO A 138 -1.74 -16.00 5.96
N ARG A 139 -2.47 -16.70 5.07
CA ARG A 139 -2.73 -16.19 3.71
C ARG A 139 -3.53 -14.88 3.65
N HIS A 140 -4.28 -14.58 4.71
CA HIS A 140 -5.01 -13.32 4.89
C HIS A 140 -4.10 -12.18 5.41
N MET A 141 -2.87 -12.50 5.86
CA MET A 141 -1.83 -11.56 6.30
C MET A 141 -2.25 -10.56 7.40
N ASN A 142 -3.07 -11.00 8.36
CA ASN A 142 -3.40 -10.16 9.51
C ASN A 142 -2.16 -9.97 10.39
N GLU A 143 -1.49 -11.08 10.69
CA GLU A 143 -0.34 -11.13 11.58
C GLU A 143 0.61 -12.25 11.16
N VAL A 144 1.89 -11.94 11.00
CA VAL A 144 2.94 -12.91 10.67
C VAL A 144 3.79 -13.13 11.91
N LEU A 145 4.00 -14.40 12.27
CA LEU A 145 4.54 -14.78 13.57
C LEU A 145 5.78 -15.64 13.40
N TYR A 146 6.79 -15.41 14.23
CA TYR A 146 7.84 -16.39 14.44
C TYR A 146 7.42 -17.35 15.55
N ILE A 147 7.44 -18.65 15.26
CA ILE A 147 7.02 -19.70 16.17
C ILE A 147 8.20 -20.63 16.40
N GLU A 148 8.71 -20.63 17.62
CA GLU A 148 9.83 -21.49 18.02
C GLU A 148 9.40 -22.94 18.16
N GLU A 149 8.18 -23.17 18.65
CA GLU A 149 7.71 -24.50 18.99
C GLU A 149 7.07 -25.26 17.83
N PRO A 150 7.06 -26.61 17.86
CA PRO A 150 6.39 -27.42 16.86
C PRO A 150 4.91 -27.10 16.76
N ILE A 151 4.45 -26.78 15.55
CA ILE A 151 3.05 -26.57 15.24
C ILE A 151 2.71 -27.18 13.88
N ALA A 152 1.48 -27.68 13.74
CA ALA A 152 0.95 -28.17 12.49
C ALA A 152 -0.25 -27.32 12.07
N PHE A 153 -0.39 -27.07 10.78
CA PHE A 153 -1.36 -26.12 10.26
C PHE A 153 -1.89 -26.54 8.89
N VAL A 154 -3.10 -26.09 8.57
CA VAL A 154 -3.75 -26.36 7.28
C VAL A 154 -3.22 -25.44 6.19
N SER A 155 -3.63 -25.69 4.94
CA SER A 155 -3.17 -24.96 3.75
C SER A 155 -3.53 -23.46 3.71
N THR A 156 -4.33 -22.96 4.65
CA THR A 156 -4.62 -21.52 4.80
C THR A 156 -3.42 -20.72 5.34
N PHE A 157 -2.36 -21.40 5.77
CA PHE A 157 -1.09 -20.81 6.14
C PHE A 157 0.02 -21.24 5.18
N ASN A 158 0.93 -20.32 4.91
CA ASN A 158 2.28 -20.61 4.46
C ASN A 158 3.21 -20.56 5.66
N ALA A 159 4.36 -21.23 5.60
CA ALA A 159 5.44 -20.99 6.53
C ALA A 159 6.78 -20.97 5.83
N LEU A 160 7.65 -20.10 6.34
CA LEU A 160 9.05 -20.00 5.97
C LEU A 160 9.88 -20.74 7.00
N TYR A 161 10.71 -21.67 6.54
CA TYR A 161 11.54 -22.53 7.40
C TYR A 161 12.84 -22.90 6.70
N THR A 162 13.80 -23.46 7.43
CA THR A 162 15.02 -24.04 6.86
C THR A 162 14.91 -25.56 6.78
N GLU A 163 15.46 -26.16 5.73
CA GLU A 163 15.59 -27.62 5.67
C GLU A 163 16.72 -28.14 6.56
N ASP A 164 17.71 -27.30 6.88
CA ASP A 164 18.83 -27.64 7.75
C ASP A 164 18.74 -26.90 9.09
N SER A 165 18.35 -27.64 10.12
CA SER A 165 18.26 -27.16 11.50
C SER A 165 19.56 -26.57 12.06
N ARG A 166 20.73 -26.92 11.50
CA ARG A 166 22.05 -26.40 11.94
C ARG A 166 22.28 -24.95 11.55
N VAL A 167 21.53 -24.46 10.55
CA VAL A 167 21.60 -23.07 10.07
C VAL A 167 20.90 -22.11 11.05
N MET A 168 20.09 -22.62 11.99
CA MET A 168 19.36 -21.81 12.97
C MET A 168 20.19 -21.51 14.22
N ASP A 169 21.20 -20.66 14.06
CA ASP A 169 21.89 -20.03 15.18
C ASP A 169 21.08 -18.83 15.75
N ARG A 170 21.60 -18.16 16.79
CA ARG A 170 20.93 -17.00 17.39
C ARG A 170 20.71 -15.84 16.41
N SER A 171 21.64 -15.65 15.47
CA SER A 171 21.58 -14.60 14.45
C SER A 171 20.47 -14.88 13.45
N ALA A 172 20.36 -16.12 12.99
CA ALA A 172 19.32 -16.56 12.08
C ALA A 172 17.93 -16.52 12.73
N ILE A 173 17.82 -16.87 14.01
CA ILE A 173 16.56 -16.72 14.77
C ILE A 173 16.14 -15.25 14.84
N ALA A 174 17.06 -14.34 15.18
CA ALA A 174 16.77 -12.90 15.20
C ALA A 174 16.36 -12.39 13.80
N ALA A 175 17.01 -12.88 12.74
CA ALA A 175 16.62 -12.55 11.37
C ALA A 175 15.21 -13.07 11.02
N MET A 176 14.85 -14.30 11.40
CA MET A 176 13.52 -14.86 11.19
C MET A 176 12.44 -14.06 11.92
N LYS A 177 12.71 -13.61 13.15
CA LYS A 177 11.83 -12.66 13.85
C LYS A 177 11.73 -11.31 13.14
N GLY A 178 12.86 -10.81 12.64
CA GLY A 178 12.91 -9.62 11.79
C GLY A 178 12.04 -9.74 10.53
N ILE A 179 12.05 -10.90 9.88
CA ILE A 179 11.18 -11.21 8.73
C ILE A 179 9.71 -11.15 9.16
N ALA A 180 9.32 -11.81 10.26
CA ALA A 180 7.95 -11.78 10.76
C ALA A 180 7.48 -10.34 11.05
N ARG A 181 8.35 -9.54 11.69
CA ARG A 181 8.11 -8.13 11.98
C ARG A 181 7.97 -7.29 10.71
N TYR A 182 8.83 -7.50 9.72
CA TYR A 182 8.75 -6.83 8.43
C TYR A 182 7.46 -7.16 7.70
N LEU A 183 7.10 -8.43 7.56
CA LEU A 183 5.92 -8.87 6.80
C LEU A 183 4.60 -8.43 7.46
N THR A 184 4.62 -8.14 8.76
CA THR A 184 3.49 -7.54 9.49
C THR A 184 3.44 -6.02 9.38
N SER A 185 4.46 -5.39 8.77
CA SER A 185 4.61 -3.95 8.79
C SER A 185 3.66 -3.22 7.85
N ASP A 186 3.40 -1.93 8.12
CA ASP A 186 2.53 -1.11 7.27
C ASP A 186 3.09 -0.97 5.84
N VAL A 187 4.42 -0.88 5.70
CA VAL A 187 5.07 -0.90 4.38
C VAL A 187 4.88 -2.25 3.67
N ALA A 188 5.01 -3.38 4.36
CA ALA A 188 4.76 -4.69 3.75
C ALA A 188 3.30 -4.84 3.29
N ARG A 189 2.33 -4.37 4.09
CA ARG A 189 0.91 -4.33 3.70
C ARG A 189 0.68 -3.51 2.45
N TYR A 190 1.29 -2.32 2.38
CA TYR A 190 1.23 -1.50 1.18
C TYR A 190 1.89 -2.20 -0.03
N LEU A 191 3.03 -2.87 0.14
CA LEU A 191 3.64 -3.66 -0.92
C LEU A 191 2.75 -4.82 -1.38
N TYR A 192 1.96 -5.44 -0.50
CA TYR A 192 0.96 -6.44 -0.90
C TYR A 192 -0.15 -5.83 -1.75
N ALA A 193 -0.55 -4.58 -1.49
CA ALA A 193 -1.48 -3.85 -2.35
C ALA A 193 -0.87 -3.45 -3.70
N LEU A 194 0.46 -3.34 -3.80
CA LEU A 194 1.14 -3.03 -5.07
C LEU A 194 1.45 -4.29 -5.90
N PHE A 195 1.84 -5.39 -5.26
CA PHE A 195 2.40 -6.58 -5.90
C PHE A 195 1.55 -7.85 -5.73
N GLY A 196 0.63 -7.88 -4.75
CA GLY A 196 -0.22 -9.03 -4.44
C GLY A 196 -1.45 -9.12 -5.34
N LYS A 197 -1.26 -9.58 -6.58
CA LYS A 197 -2.31 -9.64 -7.59
C LYS A 197 -3.49 -10.51 -7.19
N THR A 198 -3.22 -11.69 -6.62
CA THR A 198 -4.28 -12.61 -6.18
C THR A 198 -5.03 -12.03 -5.00
N ARG A 199 -4.33 -11.31 -4.11
CA ARG A 199 -4.93 -10.64 -2.97
C ARG A 199 -5.93 -9.58 -3.41
N ILE A 200 -5.63 -8.77 -4.43
CA ILE A 200 -6.57 -7.72 -4.86
C ILE A 200 -7.80 -8.31 -5.56
N LEU A 201 -7.66 -9.42 -6.27
CA LEU A 201 -8.77 -10.03 -7.03
C LEU A 201 -9.67 -10.94 -6.19
N ASP A 202 -9.09 -11.70 -5.27
CA ASP A 202 -9.79 -12.76 -4.52
C ASP A 202 -9.96 -12.41 -3.02
N SER A 203 -9.31 -11.34 -2.53
CA SER A 203 -9.23 -10.82 -1.14
C SER A 203 -8.91 -11.80 -0.01
N ALA A 204 -9.04 -13.10 -0.25
CA ALA A 204 -8.90 -14.17 0.70
C ALA A 204 -7.45 -14.67 0.80
N ARG A 205 -6.61 -14.46 -0.23
CA ARG A 205 -5.36 -15.22 -0.39
C ARG A 205 -4.23 -14.43 -1.05
N LEU A 206 -3.15 -14.24 -0.28
CA LEU A 206 -1.82 -13.97 -0.84
C LEU A 206 -1.15 -15.30 -1.19
N GLU A 207 -0.97 -15.57 -2.48
CA GLU A 207 -0.29 -16.78 -2.94
C GLU A 207 1.23 -16.69 -2.78
N LYS A 208 1.90 -17.85 -2.84
CA LYS A 208 3.37 -17.93 -2.71
C LYS A 208 4.09 -17.04 -3.73
N SER A 209 3.64 -17.07 -4.99
CA SER A 209 4.25 -16.27 -6.07
C SER A 209 4.14 -14.77 -5.82
N ASP A 210 3.04 -14.34 -5.20
CA ASP A 210 2.82 -12.94 -4.86
C ASP A 210 3.80 -12.51 -3.77
N LEU A 211 3.92 -13.30 -2.70
CA LEU A 211 4.91 -13.08 -1.63
C LEU A 211 6.33 -13.00 -2.18
N GLU A 212 6.72 -13.94 -3.05
CA GLU A 212 8.07 -13.99 -3.63
C GLU A 212 8.39 -12.77 -4.49
N SER A 213 7.38 -12.13 -5.10
CA SER A 213 7.57 -10.94 -5.95
C SER A 213 7.77 -9.64 -5.17
N VAL A 214 7.48 -9.62 -3.87
CA VAL A 214 7.54 -8.41 -3.03
C VAL A 214 8.99 -7.91 -2.91
N PRO A 215 9.26 -6.60 -3.12
CA PRO A 215 10.55 -6.00 -2.82
C PRO A 215 10.98 -6.24 -1.37
N PHE A 216 12.21 -6.73 -1.19
CA PHE A 216 12.74 -7.09 0.12
C PHE A 216 14.20 -6.59 0.26
N PRO A 217 14.48 -5.60 1.13
CA PRO A 217 15.74 -4.87 1.07
C PRO A 217 16.96 -5.61 1.63
N PHE A 218 16.78 -6.83 2.12
CA PHE A 218 17.80 -7.60 2.83
C PHE A 218 18.43 -8.66 1.94
N THR A 219 19.67 -9.07 2.23
CA THR A 219 20.39 -10.06 1.38
C THR A 219 20.04 -11.48 1.75
N ASN A 220 20.16 -11.78 3.04
CA ASN A 220 20.11 -13.12 3.61
C ASN A 220 19.95 -13.05 5.13
N LEU A 221 19.90 -14.20 5.79
CA LEU A 221 19.77 -14.30 7.25
C LEU A 221 20.93 -13.67 8.04
N ALA A 222 22.10 -13.47 7.42
CA ALA A 222 23.24 -12.83 8.06
C ALA A 222 23.17 -11.29 8.03
N ASP A 223 22.15 -10.72 7.40
CA ASP A 223 21.94 -9.27 7.33
C ASP A 223 21.62 -8.70 8.71
N VAL A 224 22.54 -7.90 9.25
CA VAL A 224 22.43 -7.30 10.59
C VAL A 224 21.25 -6.32 10.66
N GLU A 225 20.88 -5.67 9.55
CA GLU A 225 19.77 -4.73 9.55
C GLU A 225 18.42 -5.43 9.63
N LEU A 226 18.31 -6.63 9.05
CA LEU A 226 17.11 -7.47 9.18
C LEU A 226 16.85 -7.84 10.63
N GLN A 227 17.91 -8.16 11.38
CA GLN A 227 17.82 -8.52 12.80
C GLN A 227 17.36 -7.34 13.66
N ARG A 228 17.72 -6.10 13.28
CA ARG A 228 17.33 -4.89 14.02
C ARG A 228 15.84 -4.58 13.90
N LEU A 229 15.14 -5.13 12.91
CA LEU A 229 13.72 -4.84 12.69
C LEU A 229 12.84 -5.25 13.86
N GLU A 230 13.19 -6.32 14.58
CA GLU A 230 12.40 -6.82 15.73
C GLU A 230 12.13 -5.71 16.76
N ALA A 231 13.10 -4.80 16.96
CA ALA A 231 13.00 -3.70 17.91
C ALA A 231 12.41 -2.40 17.33
N MET A 232 12.15 -2.34 16.03
CA MET A 232 11.65 -1.12 15.37
C MET A 232 10.12 -1.05 15.43
N ASP A 233 9.60 0.17 15.60
CA ASP A 233 8.18 0.47 15.39
C ASP A 233 7.82 0.55 13.90
N GLN A 234 6.53 0.66 13.60
CA GLN A 234 6.00 0.67 12.23
C GLN A 234 6.49 1.86 11.38
N ASN A 235 6.61 3.03 12.01
CA ASN A 235 7.05 4.24 11.32
C ASN A 235 8.55 4.16 11.00
N ALA A 236 9.35 3.66 11.96
CA ALA A 236 10.77 3.41 11.78
C ALA A 236 11.04 2.39 10.68
N ILE A 237 10.28 1.29 10.62
CA ILE A 237 10.41 0.29 9.53
C ILE A 237 10.09 0.92 8.17
N THR A 238 9.03 1.72 8.09
CA THR A 238 8.62 2.38 6.83
C THR A 238 9.68 3.37 6.35
N ALA A 239 10.20 4.21 7.24
CA ALA A 239 11.27 5.17 6.93
C ALA A 239 12.57 4.46 6.54
N PHE A 240 12.94 3.40 7.27
CA PHE A 240 14.10 2.57 6.96
C PHE A 240 13.99 1.95 5.57
N PHE A 241 12.84 1.36 5.24
CA PHE A 241 12.59 0.79 3.91
C PHE A 241 12.74 1.86 2.82
N ALA A 242 12.06 3.00 2.97
CA ALA A 242 12.10 4.08 1.99
C ALA A 242 13.55 4.54 1.72
N GLN A 243 14.34 4.73 2.78
CA GLN A 243 15.75 5.08 2.66
C GLN A 243 16.56 4.01 1.90
N LYS A 244 16.35 2.72 2.21
CA LYS A 244 17.09 1.61 1.60
C LYS A 244 16.85 1.48 0.10
N VAL A 245 15.63 1.75 -0.34
CA VAL A 245 15.24 1.65 -1.75
C VAL A 245 15.34 2.98 -2.51
N GLY A 246 15.78 4.05 -1.85
CA GLY A 246 15.93 5.38 -2.46
C GLY A 246 14.59 6.04 -2.79
N LEU A 247 13.59 5.88 -1.93
CA LEU A 247 12.29 6.54 -2.02
C LEU A 247 12.24 7.76 -1.08
N ASP A 248 11.45 8.75 -1.48
CA ASP A 248 11.30 10.03 -0.80
C ASP A 248 10.16 10.00 0.25
N ALA A 249 9.91 11.15 0.89
CA ALA A 249 8.82 11.30 1.86
C ALA A 249 7.43 11.02 1.27
N ALA A 250 7.27 11.14 -0.07
CA ALA A 250 6.02 10.84 -0.74
C ALA A 250 5.60 9.38 -0.55
N PHE A 251 6.58 8.46 -0.55
CA PHE A 251 6.31 7.05 -0.31
C PHE A 251 5.83 6.81 1.11
N VAL A 252 6.47 7.42 2.11
CA VAL A 252 6.08 7.31 3.52
C VAL A 252 4.65 7.82 3.71
N GLN A 253 4.31 8.95 3.09
CA GLN A 253 2.95 9.51 3.11
C GLN A 253 1.94 8.57 2.44
N ALA A 254 2.28 7.95 1.31
CA ALA A 254 1.41 6.99 0.63
C ALA A 254 1.16 5.71 1.45
N VAL A 255 2.17 5.21 2.18
CA VAL A 255 2.03 4.09 3.13
C VAL A 255 1.12 4.48 4.29
N THR A 256 1.32 5.65 4.89
CA THR A 256 0.49 6.16 5.98
C THR A 256 -0.95 6.35 5.54
N GLU A 257 -1.18 6.94 4.37
CA GLU A 257 -2.53 7.07 3.80
C GLU A 257 -3.15 5.71 3.53
N TYR A 258 -2.39 4.75 2.98
CA TYR A 258 -2.91 3.42 2.75
C TYR A 258 -3.40 2.79 4.06
N LYS A 259 -2.58 2.84 5.12
CA LYS A 259 -2.91 2.33 6.45
C LYS A 259 -4.17 2.99 7.04
N LEU A 260 -4.23 4.32 7.03
CA LEU A 260 -5.25 5.10 7.75
C LEU A 260 -6.54 5.31 6.96
N PHE A 261 -6.49 5.10 5.64
CA PHE A 261 -7.58 5.47 4.74
C PHE A 261 -7.86 4.38 3.70
N ARG A 262 -6.94 4.11 2.77
CA ARG A 262 -7.23 3.28 1.59
C ARG A 262 -7.50 1.82 1.95
N ARG A 263 -6.89 1.29 3.01
CA ARG A 263 -7.16 -0.06 3.53
C ARG A 263 -8.64 -0.25 3.90
N GLY A 264 -9.32 0.80 4.34
CA GLY A 264 -10.75 0.72 4.68
C GLY A 264 -11.66 0.52 3.46
N TYR A 265 -11.14 0.71 2.24
CA TYR A 265 -11.86 0.44 0.99
C TYR A 265 -11.65 -0.98 0.45
N GLU A 266 -10.86 -1.80 1.16
CA GLU A 266 -10.77 -3.23 0.86
C GLU A 266 -12.17 -3.87 0.98
N ASP A 267 -12.43 -4.92 0.20
CA ASP A 267 -13.72 -5.61 0.12
C ASP A 267 -14.91 -4.72 -0.29
N ALA A 268 -14.65 -3.72 -1.15
CA ALA A 268 -15.64 -2.77 -1.65
C ALA A 268 -16.40 -2.02 -0.54
N GLN A 269 -15.81 -1.93 0.65
CA GLN A 269 -16.34 -1.14 1.74
C GLN A 269 -16.11 0.35 1.46
N VAL A 270 -16.98 1.20 2.00
CA VAL A 270 -16.75 2.64 2.05
C VAL A 270 -16.71 3.02 3.53
N PRO A 271 -15.53 3.38 4.07
CA PRO A 271 -15.41 3.76 5.47
C PRO A 271 -16.36 4.91 5.80
N ALA A 272 -17.02 4.88 6.96
CA ALA A 272 -17.96 5.94 7.35
C ALA A 272 -17.32 7.34 7.37
N PHE A 273 -16.02 7.42 7.68
CA PHE A 273 -15.25 8.66 7.70
C PHE A 273 -14.79 9.14 6.31
N ALA A 274 -15.00 8.36 5.23
CA ALA A 274 -14.56 8.69 3.88
C ALA A 274 -15.15 9.98 3.32
N LEU A 275 -16.44 10.18 3.60
CA LEU A 275 -17.22 11.33 3.14
C LEU A 275 -17.23 12.47 4.18
N GLY A 276 -16.59 12.27 5.34
CA GLY A 276 -16.41 13.33 6.34
C GLY A 276 -15.40 14.38 5.90
N PRO A 277 -15.37 15.56 6.55
CA PRO A 277 -14.42 16.61 6.24
C PRO A 277 -12.98 16.17 6.51
N PRO A 278 -11.99 16.60 5.70
CA PRO A 278 -10.58 16.40 6.01
C PRO A 278 -10.16 17.24 7.23
N ASP A 279 -9.25 16.72 8.04
CA ASP A 279 -8.59 17.49 9.10
C ASP A 279 -7.40 18.31 8.54
N ALA A 280 -6.81 19.16 9.37
CA ALA A 280 -5.71 20.03 8.99
C ALA A 280 -4.44 19.25 8.59
N GLU A 281 -4.21 18.07 9.16
CA GLU A 281 -3.05 17.22 8.86
C GLU A 281 -3.18 16.63 7.45
N ILE A 282 -4.37 16.12 7.10
CA ILE A 282 -4.69 15.61 5.77
C ILE A 282 -4.51 16.70 4.71
N VAL A 283 -5.04 17.91 4.97
CA VAL A 283 -4.86 19.07 4.07
C VAL A 283 -3.38 19.42 3.92
N GLY A 284 -2.60 19.40 5.01
CA GLY A 284 -1.16 19.66 5.00
C GLY A 284 -0.38 18.62 4.17
N HIS A 285 -0.69 17.33 4.31
CA HIS A 285 -0.09 16.26 3.51
C HIS A 285 -0.43 16.40 2.03
N TYR A 286 -1.69 16.70 1.72
CA TYR A 286 -2.14 16.98 0.37
C TYR A 286 -1.35 18.14 -0.27
N GLN A 287 -1.26 19.29 0.41
CA GLN A 287 -0.55 20.46 -0.09
C GLN A 287 0.95 20.18 -0.28
N SER A 288 1.57 19.49 0.67
CA SER A 288 2.98 19.12 0.59
C SER A 288 3.28 18.24 -0.63
N MET A 289 2.42 17.24 -0.88
CA MET A 289 2.53 16.38 -2.07
C MET A 289 2.34 17.19 -3.35
N LEU A 290 1.30 18.03 -3.39
CA LEU A 290 0.97 18.86 -4.53
C LEU A 290 2.15 19.75 -4.92
N PHE A 291 2.73 20.49 -3.98
CA PHE A 291 3.87 21.38 -4.27
C PHE A 291 5.14 20.62 -4.60
N SER A 292 5.40 19.47 -3.97
CA SER A 292 6.52 18.62 -4.37
C SER A 292 6.41 18.21 -5.84
N ARG A 293 5.20 17.88 -6.30
CA ARG A 293 4.97 17.50 -7.69
C ARG A 293 4.95 18.68 -8.65
N LEU A 294 4.41 19.83 -8.25
CA LEU A 294 4.49 21.04 -9.06
C LEU A 294 5.94 21.53 -9.20
N ALA A 295 6.77 21.40 -8.17
CA ALA A 295 8.20 21.69 -8.25
C ALA A 295 8.94 20.78 -9.25
N ASP A 296 8.54 19.51 -9.39
CA ASP A 296 9.08 18.61 -10.42
C ASP A 296 8.79 19.13 -11.85
N HIS A 297 7.66 19.83 -12.06
CA HIS A 297 7.20 20.29 -13.39
C HIS A 297 7.65 21.72 -13.72
N PHE A 298 7.58 22.63 -12.74
CA PHE A 298 7.89 24.05 -12.91
C PHE A 298 9.29 24.43 -12.40
N GLY A 299 10.05 23.47 -11.86
CA GLY A 299 11.39 23.68 -11.32
C GLY A 299 11.41 23.95 -9.81
N ALA A 300 12.44 23.42 -9.14
CA ALA A 300 12.58 23.47 -7.68
C ALA A 300 12.76 24.89 -7.09
N ALA A 301 13.13 25.87 -7.91
CA ALA A 301 13.25 27.28 -7.50
C ALA A 301 11.92 28.06 -7.56
N THR A 302 10.86 27.43 -8.08
CA THR A 302 9.55 28.06 -8.21
C THR A 302 8.84 28.08 -6.87
N ASN A 303 8.48 29.28 -6.41
CA ASN A 303 7.69 29.46 -5.19
C ASN A 303 6.20 29.25 -5.49
N PHE A 304 5.52 28.56 -4.58
CA PHE A 304 4.08 28.38 -4.61
C PHE A 304 3.49 28.94 -3.32
N GLU A 305 2.60 29.93 -3.43
CA GLU A 305 1.76 30.34 -2.30
C GLU A 305 0.37 29.71 -2.49
N CYS A 306 -0.13 29.04 -1.45
CA CYS A 306 -1.42 28.39 -1.52
C CYS A 306 -2.32 28.80 -0.36
N ARG A 307 -3.57 29.11 -0.69
CA ARG A 307 -4.62 29.39 0.28
C ARG A 307 -5.79 28.47 0.03
N VAL A 308 -6.22 27.80 1.10
CA VAL A 308 -7.41 26.94 1.10
C VAL A 308 -8.51 27.65 1.87
N GLN A 309 -9.59 27.99 1.17
CA GLN A 309 -10.83 28.46 1.75
C GLN A 309 -11.74 27.26 1.99
N GLN A 310 -12.04 27.00 3.26
CA GLN A 310 -13.01 25.99 3.66
C GLN A 310 -14.42 26.40 3.20
N PRO A 311 -15.29 25.44 2.84
CA PRO A 311 -16.67 25.75 2.48
C PRO A 311 -17.40 26.43 3.63
N SER A 312 -18.27 27.38 3.30
CA SER A 312 -19.30 27.82 4.24
C SER A 312 -20.28 26.67 4.55
N THR A 313 -21.10 26.80 5.60
CA THR A 313 -22.08 25.77 5.99
C THR A 313 -23.09 25.40 4.90
N SER A 314 -23.25 26.25 3.88
CA SER A 314 -24.12 26.03 2.72
C SER A 314 -23.38 25.48 1.48
N GLU A 315 -22.07 25.28 1.57
CA GLU A 315 -21.23 24.84 0.46
C GLU A 315 -20.66 23.45 0.70
N HIS A 316 -20.41 22.72 -0.39
CA HIS A 316 -19.84 21.36 -0.34
C HIS A 316 -18.40 21.30 -0.85
N PHE A 317 -17.87 22.44 -1.34
CA PHE A 317 -16.58 22.51 -2.00
C PHE A 317 -15.68 23.53 -1.31
N ALA A 318 -14.45 23.12 -1.04
CA ALA A 318 -13.37 24.04 -0.71
C ALA A 318 -12.74 24.61 -1.98
N LEU A 319 -12.25 25.83 -1.86
CA LEU A 319 -11.51 26.51 -2.91
C LEU A 319 -10.04 26.59 -2.51
N MET A 320 -9.17 26.13 -3.39
CA MET A 320 -7.74 26.25 -3.25
C MET A 320 -7.22 27.19 -4.35
N SER A 321 -6.54 28.25 -3.95
CA SER A 321 -5.87 29.17 -4.87
C SER A 321 -4.36 29.04 -4.73
N ILE A 322 -3.67 28.81 -5.85
CA ILE A 322 -2.22 28.60 -5.92
C ILE A 322 -1.64 29.68 -6.82
N GLN A 323 -0.80 30.53 -6.25
CA GLN A 323 0.01 31.49 -6.98
C GLN A 323 1.33 30.81 -7.38
N ILE A 324 1.71 30.92 -8.66
CA ILE A 324 2.97 30.39 -9.18
C ILE A 324 3.97 31.54 -9.35
N GLY A 325 5.14 31.46 -8.74
CA GLY A 325 6.21 32.46 -8.83
C GLY A 325 6.15 33.56 -7.75
N GLN A 326 6.99 34.59 -7.88
CA GLN A 326 6.96 35.76 -7.00
C GLN A 326 5.93 36.78 -7.49
N SER A 327 5.09 37.26 -6.58
CA SER A 327 4.21 38.40 -6.81
C SER A 327 4.41 39.41 -5.69
N ASP A 328 4.70 40.67 -6.05
CA ASP A 328 4.70 41.84 -5.16
C ASP A 328 3.27 42.24 -4.72
N ALA A 329 2.25 41.42 -5.01
CA ALA A 329 0.87 41.73 -4.69
C ALA A 329 0.57 41.52 -3.19
N THR A 330 0.36 42.63 -2.49
CA THR A 330 -0.24 42.69 -1.16
C THR A 330 -1.46 41.77 -1.05
N GLY A 331 -1.45 40.89 -0.05
CA GLY A 331 -2.26 39.67 0.10
C GLY A 331 -3.79 39.75 0.14
N ALA A 332 -4.42 40.81 -0.37
CA ALA A 332 -5.88 40.96 -0.48
C ALA A 332 -6.44 40.64 -1.89
N ALA A 333 -5.61 40.64 -2.94
CA ALA A 333 -6.06 40.45 -4.33
C ALA A 333 -6.05 38.98 -4.84
N LEU A 334 -5.61 38.03 -3.99
CA LEU A 334 -5.39 36.63 -4.38
C LEU A 334 -6.69 35.82 -4.52
N ILE A 335 -7.81 36.27 -3.97
CA ILE A 335 -9.13 35.63 -4.14
C ILE A 335 -9.92 36.49 -5.12
N ALA A 336 -9.68 36.34 -6.43
CA ALA A 336 -10.62 36.90 -7.38
C ALA A 336 -11.86 35.99 -7.41
N GLU A 337 -12.93 36.40 -6.73
CA GLU A 337 -14.28 35.84 -6.79
C GLU A 337 -14.80 35.54 -8.23
N PRO A 338 -14.45 36.28 -9.31
CA PRO A 338 -14.99 36.03 -10.64
C PRO A 338 -14.67 34.63 -11.20
N LEU A 339 -13.51 34.06 -10.85
CA LEU A 339 -13.12 32.72 -11.33
C LEU A 339 -13.91 31.63 -10.61
N PHE A 340 -14.34 31.89 -9.38
CA PHE A 340 -15.12 30.96 -8.57
C PHE A 340 -16.56 30.85 -9.07
N ASP A 341 -17.20 31.97 -9.42
CA ASP A 341 -18.53 31.95 -10.03
C ASP A 341 -18.50 31.24 -11.39
N ALA A 342 -17.42 31.41 -12.17
CA ALA A 342 -17.22 30.69 -13.43
C ALA A 342 -17.03 29.18 -13.23
N ILE A 343 -16.35 28.76 -12.16
CA ILE A 343 -16.20 27.36 -11.78
C ILE A 343 -17.55 26.78 -11.34
N LYS A 344 -18.27 27.46 -10.42
CA LYS A 344 -19.59 27.07 -9.92
C LYS A 344 -20.63 26.94 -11.03
N ALA A 345 -20.73 27.95 -11.90
CA ALA A 345 -21.73 28.00 -12.97
C ALA A 345 -21.59 26.89 -14.02
N ASN A 346 -20.38 26.33 -14.15
CA ASN A 346 -20.09 25.29 -15.14
C ASN A 346 -19.82 23.92 -14.52
N MET A 347 -20.00 23.71 -13.21
CA MET A 347 -19.72 22.42 -12.56
C MET A 347 -20.63 21.31 -13.10
N GLY A 348 -20.16 20.62 -14.14
CA GLY A 348 -20.48 19.21 -14.34
C GLY A 348 -19.98 18.41 -13.14
N PHE A 349 -20.60 17.26 -12.88
CA PHE A 349 -20.21 16.37 -11.79
C PHE A 349 -18.77 15.85 -12.00
N ASN A 350 -17.79 16.45 -11.33
CA ASN A 350 -16.44 15.89 -11.18
C ASN A 350 -16.23 15.53 -9.69
N PRO A 351 -16.06 14.24 -9.35
CA PRO A 351 -16.03 13.80 -7.96
C PRO A 351 -14.74 14.20 -7.20
N HIS A 352 -13.75 14.81 -7.85
CA HIS A 352 -12.42 14.99 -7.26
C HIS A 352 -11.93 16.44 -7.23
N ALA A 353 -11.78 17.07 -8.39
CA ALA A 353 -11.28 18.44 -8.48
C ALA A 353 -11.62 19.07 -9.83
N ARG A 354 -11.86 20.38 -9.83
CA ARG A 354 -11.90 21.20 -11.03
C ARG A 354 -10.83 22.26 -10.97
N ILE A 355 -10.00 22.31 -12.01
CA ILE A 355 -8.81 23.14 -12.09
C ILE A 355 -9.01 24.17 -13.20
N VAL A 356 -8.69 25.43 -12.92
CA VAL A 356 -8.69 26.52 -13.90
C VAL A 356 -7.42 27.34 -13.71
N PHE A 357 -6.79 27.75 -14.81
CA PHE A 357 -5.61 28.60 -14.81
C PHE A 357 -5.92 29.99 -15.37
N ASP A 358 -5.52 31.02 -14.63
CA ASP A 358 -5.54 32.42 -15.02
C ASP A 358 -4.12 32.84 -15.39
N ALA A 359 -3.84 32.89 -16.70
CA ALA A 359 -2.52 33.21 -17.23
C ALA A 359 -2.09 34.65 -16.91
N ALA A 360 -3.03 35.60 -16.85
CA ALA A 360 -2.73 37.01 -16.58
C ALA A 360 -2.24 37.19 -15.13
N ALA A 361 -2.84 36.46 -14.18
CA ALA A 361 -2.44 36.48 -12.78
C ALA A 361 -1.39 35.41 -12.43
N SER A 362 -1.01 34.51 -13.35
CA SER A 362 -0.20 33.32 -13.07
C SER A 362 -0.73 32.52 -11.87
N ARG A 363 -2.05 32.33 -11.84
CA ARG A 363 -2.78 31.77 -10.70
C ARG A 363 -3.63 30.59 -11.11
N VAL A 364 -3.59 29.55 -10.29
CA VAL A 364 -4.42 28.36 -10.44
C VAL A 364 -5.50 28.39 -9.37
N SER A 365 -6.74 28.10 -9.76
CA SER A 365 -7.84 27.87 -8.82
C SER A 365 -8.34 26.45 -8.96
N VAL A 366 -8.49 25.77 -7.82
CA VAL A 366 -8.94 24.39 -7.72
C VAL A 366 -10.15 24.34 -6.80
N ALA A 367 -11.30 23.91 -7.31
CA ALA A 367 -12.47 23.59 -6.50
C ALA A 367 -12.52 22.10 -6.22
N LYS A 368 -12.62 21.71 -4.94
CA LYS A 368 -12.59 20.32 -4.49
C LYS A 368 -13.69 20.03 -3.48
N PRO A 369 -14.36 18.86 -3.53
CA PRO A 369 -15.26 18.46 -2.46
C PRO A 369 -14.55 18.51 -1.10
N TRP A 370 -15.23 18.99 -0.07
CA TRP A 370 -14.69 19.01 1.29
C TRP A 370 -14.92 17.66 1.99
N THR A 371 -14.45 16.60 1.35
CA THR A 371 -14.54 15.22 1.81
C THR A 371 -13.15 14.62 1.87
N ARG A 372 -12.88 13.77 2.86
CA ARG A 372 -11.54 13.19 3.07
C ARG A 372 -11.01 12.47 1.83
N VAL A 373 -11.87 11.78 1.07
CA VAL A 373 -11.51 11.09 -0.18
C VAL A 373 -10.95 12.02 -1.26
N ALA A 374 -11.33 13.30 -1.28
CA ALA A 374 -10.82 14.26 -2.25
C ALA A 374 -9.47 14.88 -1.85
N TRP A 375 -9.03 14.73 -0.60
CA TRP A 375 -7.83 15.38 -0.05
C TRP A 375 -6.70 14.39 0.25
N THR A 376 -6.62 13.29 -0.50
CA THR A 376 -5.55 12.31 -0.40
C THR A 376 -4.27 12.78 -1.12
N VAL A 377 -3.11 12.32 -0.64
CA VAL A 377 -1.79 12.45 -1.28
C VAL A 377 -1.83 11.93 -2.71
N GLU A 378 -2.60 10.87 -2.91
CA GLU A 378 -2.84 10.31 -4.23
C GLU A 378 -3.61 11.27 -5.15
N GLN A 379 -4.67 11.92 -4.66
CA GLN A 379 -5.38 12.95 -5.41
C GLN A 379 -4.50 14.18 -5.64
N ALA A 380 -3.62 14.53 -4.69
CA ALA A 380 -2.66 15.62 -4.87
C ALA A 380 -1.72 15.36 -6.06
N PHE A 381 -1.30 14.09 -6.22
CA PHE A 381 -0.48 13.68 -7.36
C PHE A 381 -1.24 13.83 -8.69
N ALA A 382 -2.50 13.40 -8.75
CA ALA A 382 -3.35 13.54 -9.94
C ALA A 382 -3.63 15.01 -10.27
N ASP A 383 -3.93 15.82 -9.26
CA ASP A 383 -4.23 17.24 -9.42
C ASP A 383 -3.00 18.03 -9.85
N ALA A 384 -1.79 17.70 -9.37
CA ALA A 384 -0.55 18.33 -9.83
C ALA A 384 -0.36 18.18 -11.35
N ARG A 385 -0.70 17.00 -11.89
CA ARG A 385 -0.67 16.74 -13.33
C ARG A 385 -1.74 17.57 -14.05
N GLY A 386 -2.98 17.55 -13.56
CA GLY A 386 -4.07 18.34 -14.12
C GLY A 386 -3.76 19.84 -14.17
N ILE A 387 -3.12 20.38 -13.13
CA ILE A 387 -2.64 21.77 -13.10
C ILE A 387 -1.58 21.99 -14.18
N SER A 388 -0.59 21.13 -14.28
CA SER A 388 0.48 21.25 -15.27
C SER A 388 -0.07 21.23 -16.69
N GLU A 389 -1.01 20.32 -16.98
CA GLU A 389 -1.69 20.23 -18.27
C GLU A 389 -2.51 21.48 -18.60
N GLU A 390 -3.25 22.02 -17.63
CA GLU A 390 -4.07 23.21 -17.84
C GLU A 390 -3.20 24.46 -18.09
N VAL A 391 -2.06 24.59 -17.40
CA VAL A 391 -1.08 25.66 -17.64
C VAL A 391 -0.46 25.54 -19.04
N LEU A 392 -0.08 24.32 -19.45
CA LEU A 392 0.45 24.05 -20.80
C LEU A 392 -0.58 24.38 -21.88
N ARG A 393 -1.84 23.96 -21.70
CA ARG A 393 -2.93 24.20 -22.65
C ARG A 393 -3.25 25.68 -22.82
N SER A 394 -3.02 26.47 -21.77
CA SER A 394 -3.21 27.93 -21.78
C SER A 394 -2.10 28.72 -22.49
N GLY A 395 -1.06 28.05 -23.00
CA GLY A 395 0.01 28.69 -23.79
C GLY A 395 1.05 29.45 -22.97
N ALA A 396 1.05 29.35 -21.64
CA ALA A 396 1.95 30.09 -20.76
C ALA A 396 3.34 29.45 -20.57
N ALA A 397 3.60 28.30 -21.19
CA ALA A 397 4.88 27.57 -21.09
C ALA A 397 5.79 27.75 -22.32
N ALA A 398 5.52 28.76 -23.16
CA ALA A 398 6.35 29.10 -24.33
C ALA A 398 7.29 30.27 -24.03
#